data_AF-A0A497NNR6-F1
#
_entry.id   AF-A0A497NNR6-F1
#
_cell.length_a   1.000
_cell.length_b   1.000
_cell.length_c   1.000
_cell.angle_alpha   90.00
_cell.angle_beta   90.00
_cell.angle_gamma   90.00
#
_symmetry.space_group_name_H-M   'P 1'
#
loop_
_entity.id
_entity.type
_entity.pdbx_description
1 polymer ?
#
loop_
_entity_poly.entity_id
_entity_poly.type
_entity_poly.pdbx_seq_one_letter_code
_entity_poly.pdbx_strand_id
1 'polypeptide(L)' 'MPLFMVKKEVFEWIERGLKTVELRRGKAKAGNEAVFQCGRNILKGKIIEKKEGTLFNLLDNIDFKVVIPQPTAPKK' A
#
# COMPACT_ATOMS: atom_id res chain seq x y z
N MET A 1 -10.38 -11.24 -5.34
CA MET A 1 -9.06 -10.59 -5.52
C MET A 1 -9.32 -9.12 -5.81
N PRO A 2 -9.18 -8.21 -4.84
CA PRO A 2 -9.38 -6.78 -5.10
C PRO A 2 -8.31 -6.22 -6.04
N LEU A 3 -8.75 -5.48 -7.06
CA LEU A 3 -7.91 -4.70 -7.96
C LEU A 3 -7.92 -3.24 -7.53
N PHE A 4 -6.74 -2.65 -7.38
CA PHE A 4 -6.54 -1.27 -6.97
C PHE A 4 -5.85 -0.51 -8.10
N MET A 5 -6.59 0.42 -8.71
CA MET A 5 -6.00 1.39 -9.62
C MET A 5 -5.19 2.41 -8.82
N VAL A 6 -3.91 2.57 -9.13
CA VAL A 6 -2.99 3.47 -8.43
C VAL A 6 -2.26 4.39 -9.39
N LYS A 7 -1.83 5.55 -8.89
CA LYS A 7 -0.94 6.46 -9.65
C LYS A 7 0.44 5.83 -9.80
N LYS A 8 1.18 6.26 -10.82
CA LYS A 8 2.54 5.79 -11.14
C LYS A 8 3.49 5.86 -9.93
N GLU A 9 3.49 6.97 -9.21
CA GLU A 9 4.34 7.16 -8.03
C GLU A 9 4.07 6.11 -6.94
N VAL A 10 2.79 5.86 -6.63
CA VAL A 10 2.41 4.83 -5.65
C VAL A 10 2.78 3.43 -6.13
N PHE A 11 2.62 3.16 -7.43
CA PHE A 11 3.03 1.90 -8.04
C PHE A 11 4.53 1.67 -7.88
N GLU A 12 5.36 2.66 -8.17
CA GLU A 12 6.81 2.60 -8.00
C GLU A 12 7.22 2.41 -6.54
N TRP A 13 6.50 3.03 -5.58
CA TRP A 13 6.76 2.79 -4.15
C TRP A 13 6.48 1.36 -3.73
N ILE A 14 5.40 0.75 -4.25
CA ILE A 14 5.07 -0.64 -3.97
C ILE A 14 6.09 -1.58 -4.63
N GLU A 15 6.42 -1.32 -5.90
CA GLU A 15 7.41 -2.09 -6.68
C GLU A 15 8.78 -2.12 -5.99
N ARG A 16 9.22 -0.97 -5.46
CA ARG A 16 10.50 -0.83 -4.76
C ARG A 16 10.45 -1.26 -3.29
N GLY A 17 9.30 -1.72 -2.79
CA GLY A 17 9.11 -2.10 -1.38
C GLY A 17 9.17 -0.93 -0.40
N LEU A 18 9.10 0.31 -0.87
CA LEU A 18 9.06 1.52 -0.03
C LEU A 18 7.70 1.66 0.67
N LYS A 19 6.63 1.18 0.03
CA LYS A 19 5.27 1.15 0.57
C LYS A 19 4.83 -0.29 0.77
N THR A 20 4.65 -0.68 2.03
CA THR A 20 4.28 -2.05 2.43
C THR A 20 2.91 -2.12 3.12
N VAL A 21 2.42 -0.97 3.62
CA VAL A 21 1.12 -0.88 4.29
C VAL A 21 0.13 -0.11 3.41
N GLU A 22 -1.03 -0.71 3.18
CA GLU A 22 -2.13 -0.10 2.43
C GLU A 22 -3.33 0.12 3.34
N LEU A 23 -3.73 1.38 3.49
CA LEU A 23 -4.88 1.78 4.29
C LEU A 23 -6.08 2.04 3.37
N ARG A 24 -7.15 1.25 3.51
CA ARG A 24 -8.38 1.39 2.72
C ARG A 24 -9.61 1.07 3.54
N ARG A 25 -10.73 1.70 3.18
CA ARG A 25 -12.05 1.27 3.62
C ARG A 25 -12.45 0.02 2.82
N GLY A 26 -12.74 -1.08 3.49
CA GLY A 26 -13.19 -2.30 2.82
C GLY A 26 -13.03 -3.56 3.66
N LYS A 27 -13.45 -4.70 3.10
CA LYS A 27 -13.40 -6.02 3.74
C LYS A 27 -12.33 -6.89 3.09
N ALA A 28 -11.06 -6.52 3.25
CA ALA A 28 -9.94 -7.40 2.87
C ALA A 28 -9.78 -8.52 3.91
N LYS A 29 -8.99 -9.55 3.62
CA LYS A 29 -8.61 -10.62 4.56
C LYS A 29 -7.14 -10.97 4.37
N ALA A 30 -6.47 -11.39 5.45
CA ALA A 30 -5.14 -11.97 5.37
C ALA A 30 -5.17 -13.23 4.49
N GLY A 31 -4.10 -13.45 3.71
CA GLY A 31 -4.01 -14.52 2.73
C GLY A 31 -4.56 -14.17 1.34
N ASN A 32 -5.38 -13.11 1.20
CA ASN A 32 -5.88 -12.68 -0.10
C ASN A 32 -4.78 -12.06 -0.96
N GLU A 33 -4.88 -12.25 -2.27
CA GLU A 33 -4.09 -11.51 -3.25
C GLU A 33 -4.67 -10.10 -3.47
N ALA A 34 -3.84 -9.08 -3.31
CA ALA A 34 -4.09 -7.69 -3.68
C ALA A 34 -3.39 -7.40 -5.00
N VAL A 35 -4.11 -6.79 -5.94
CA VAL A 35 -3.57 -6.44 -7.26
C VAL A 35 -3.54 -4.94 -7.39
N PHE A 36 -2.40 -4.38 -7.79
CA PHE A 36 -2.21 -2.97 -8.05
C PHE A 36 -1.96 -2.76 -9.54
N GLN A 37 -2.71 -1.87 -10.18
CA GLN A 37 -2.58 -1.59 -11.60
C GLN A 37 -2.30 -0.12 -11.86
N CYS A 38 -1.31 0.14 -12.71
CA CYS A 38 -0.96 1.46 -13.23
C CYS A 38 -0.85 1.38 -14.76
N GLY A 39 -1.92 1.78 -15.46
CA GLY A 39 -2.01 1.64 -16.91
C GLY A 39 -1.96 0.16 -17.31
N ARG A 40 -0.92 -0.22 -18.07
CA ARG A 40 -0.68 -1.60 -18.52
C ARG A 40 0.12 -2.45 -17.52
N ASN A 41 0.69 -1.82 -16.49
CA ASN A 41 1.54 -2.49 -15.51
C ASN A 41 0.71 -3.02 -14.33
N ILE A 42 1.03 -4.22 -13.86
CA ILE A 42 0.31 -4.90 -12.78
C ILE A 42 1.32 -5.45 -11.76
N LEU A 43 1.07 -5.19 -10.48
CA LEU A 43 1.76 -5.81 -9.35
C LEU A 43 0.76 -6.62 -8.53
N LYS A 44 1.24 -7.73 -7.98
CA LYS A 44 0.46 -8.62 -7.12
C LYS A 44 1.19 -8.81 -5.82
N GLY A 45 0.47 -8.69 -4.71
CA GLY A 45 0.99 -8.89 -3.37
C GLY A 45 0.03 -9.72 -2.53
N LYS A 46 0.59 -10.57 -1.65
CA LYS A 46 -0.22 -11.30 -0.68
C LYS A 46 -0.41 -10.44 0.56
N ILE A 47 -1.65 -10.31 1.04
CA ILE A 47 -1.94 -9.63 2.30
C ILE A 47 -1.47 -10.53 3.44
N ILE A 48 -0.41 -10.11 4.13
CA ILE A 48 0.20 -10.88 5.23
C ILE A 48 -0.63 -10.69 6.51
N GLU A 49 -0.96 -9.44 6.82
CA GLU A 49 -1.69 -9.08 8.03
C GLU A 49 -2.81 -8.09 7.68
N LYS A 50 -3.86 -8.08 8.49
CA LYS A 50 -4.96 -7.12 8.40
C LYS A 50 -5.26 -6.56 9.79
N LYS A 51 -5.33 -5.23 9.87
CA LYS A 51 -5.85 -4.49 11.02
C LYS A 51 -7.07 -3.68 10.59
N GLU A 52 -8.09 -3.63 11.44
CA GLU A 52 -9.30 -2.82 11.25
C GLU A 52 -9.55 -1.97 12.48
N GLY A 53 -10.10 -0.78 12.28
CA GLY A 53 -10.36 0.17 13.35
C GLY A 53 -10.67 1.55 12.81
N THR A 54 -10.73 2.53 13.71
CA THR A 54 -10.76 3.94 13.34
C THR A 54 -9.39 4.34 12.77
N LEU A 55 -9.37 5.38 11.94
CA LEU A 55 -8.12 5.89 11.36
C LEU A 55 -7.09 6.22 12.45
N PHE A 56 -7.53 6.89 13.52
CA PHE A 56 -6.68 7.26 14.65
C PHE A 56 -6.02 6.03 15.29
N ASN A 57 -6.79 4.99 15.58
CA ASN A 57 -6.25 3.78 16.21
C ASN A 57 -5.26 3.02 15.30
N LEU A 58 -5.51 3.05 13.99
CA LEU A 58 -4.62 2.40 13.02
C LEU A 58 -3.31 3.16 12.85
N LEU A 59 -3.34 4.49 12.86
CA LEU A 59 -2.16 5.33 12.67
C LEU A 59 -1.30 5.43 13.94
N ASP A 60 -1.89 5.29 15.12
CA ASP A 60 -1.16 5.38 16.40
C ASP A 60 0.01 4.38 16.51
N ASN A 61 -0.11 3.21 15.85
CA ASN A 61 0.86 2.13 15.91
C ASN A 61 1.57 1.85 14.57
N ILE A 62 1.44 2.75 13.59
CA ILE A 62 2.03 2.57 12.25
C ILE A 62 2.85 3.81 11.90
N ASP A 63 4.12 3.61 11.55
CA ASP A 63 4.91 4.70 10.96
C ASP A 63 4.27 5.14 9.64
N PHE A 64 3.79 6.38 9.58
CA PHE A 64 3.12 6.91 8.39
C PHE A 64 4.03 6.84 7.14
N LYS A 65 5.35 6.79 7.29
CA LYS A 65 6.31 6.68 6.18
C LYS A 65 6.20 5.36 5.42
N VAL A 66 5.74 4.28 6.05
CA VAL A 66 5.50 2.99 5.35
C VAL A 66 4.16 2.96 4.61
N VAL A 67 3.27 3.91 4.92
CA VAL A 67 1.96 4.09 4.27
C VAL A 67 2.08 5.10 3.13
N ILE A 68 2.77 6.22 3.37
CA ILE A 68 3.04 7.29 2.42
C ILE A 68 4.53 7.61 2.50
N PRO A 69 5.36 6.93 1.70
CA PRO A 69 6.77 7.22 1.61
C PRO A 69 6.97 8.67 1.20
N GLN A 70 7.79 9.41 1.96
CA GLN A 70 8.19 10.73 1.50
C GLN A 70 9.25 10.57 0.41
N PRO A 71 9.17 11.36 -0.68
CA PRO A 71 10.23 11.37 -1.67
C PRO A 71 11.52 11.83 -0.98
N THR A 72 12.48 10.93 -0.82
CA THR A 72 13.85 11.36 -0.53
C THR A 72 14.27 12.21 -1.72
N ALA A 73 14.61 13.48 -1.47
CA ALA A 73 15.08 14.39 -2.50
C ALA A 73 16.10 13.69 -3.41
N PRO A 74 16.05 13.89 -4.74
CA PRO A 74 17.06 13.33 -5.62
C PRO A 74 18.42 13.80 -5.11
N LYS A 75 19.31 12.84 -4.79
CA LYS A 75 20.73 13.17 -4.63
C LYS A 75 21.19 13.73 -5.97
N LYS A 76 21.46 15.03 -5.99
CA LYS A 76 22.08 15.73 -7.12
C LYS A 76 23.47 15.14 -7.39
#